data_AF-C0VKB5-F1
#
_entry.id   AF-C0VKB5-F1
#
_cell.length_a   1.000
_cell.length_b   1.000
_cell.length_c   1.000
_cell.angle_alpha   90.00
_cell.angle_beta   90.00
_cell.angle_gamma   90.00
#
_symmetry.space_group_name_H-M   'P 1'
#
loop_
_entity.id
_entity.type
_entity.pdbx_description
1 polymer ?
#
loop_
_entity_poly.entity_id
_entity_poly.type
_entity_poly.pdbx_seq_one_letter_code
_entity_poly.pdbx_strand_id
1 'polypeptide(L)'
;PQGYISPNWYPSKQQHHQHVPTWNYQVVHVKGKIYFSQDEKVLRGILARLTRTHEAKQDKPWKMSDAPSEYIAEELRHIVAVEIQVSEMIGQFKMSQNRDPIDAMGIVEGLEQQGNIELAQAVKHSTQSN
;
A
#
# COMPACT_ATOMS: atom_id res chain seq x y z
N PRO A 1 -0.96 5.18 1.06
CA PRO A 1 -0.26 6.48 0.91
C PRO A 1 0.85 6.79 1.94
N GLN A 2 1.86 7.58 1.51
CA GLN A 2 2.86 8.24 2.37
C GLN A 2 3.28 9.60 1.78
N GLY A 3 3.85 10.50 2.58
CA GLY A 3 4.35 11.78 2.08
C GLY A 3 4.90 12.72 3.14
N TYR A 4 5.71 13.67 2.68
CA TYR A 4 6.22 14.78 3.48
C TYR A 4 5.11 15.77 3.82
N ILE A 5 5.07 16.22 5.07
CA ILE A 5 4.17 17.25 5.56
C ILE A 5 4.98 18.51 5.82
N SER A 6 4.73 19.53 5.02
CA SER A 6 5.38 20.82 5.20
C SER A 6 4.76 21.55 6.39
N PRO A 7 5.58 22.12 7.30
CA PRO A 7 5.05 22.91 8.39
C PRO A 7 4.40 24.21 7.91
N ASN A 8 4.64 24.62 6.66
CA ASN A 8 4.00 25.79 6.06
C ASN A 8 2.51 25.59 5.77
N TRP A 9 2.01 24.35 5.86
CA TRP A 9 0.60 24.05 5.67
C TRP A 9 -0.22 24.22 6.94
N TYR A 10 0.41 24.38 8.10
CA TYR A 10 -0.28 24.60 9.38
C TYR A 10 -0.68 26.06 9.52
N PRO A 11 -1.98 26.43 9.53
CA PRO A 11 -2.38 27.81 9.74
C PRO A 11 -1.92 28.34 11.11
N SER A 12 -1.91 27.50 12.14
CA SER A 12 -1.47 27.90 13.49
C SER A 12 0.02 28.27 13.56
N LYS A 13 0.85 27.78 12.63
CA LYS A 13 2.29 28.13 12.57
C LYS A 13 2.51 29.63 12.46
N GLN A 14 1.62 30.37 11.80
CA GLN A 14 1.75 31.83 11.67
C GLN A 14 1.56 32.57 13.01
N GLN A 15 0.98 31.91 14.02
CA GLN A 15 0.70 32.51 15.32
C GLN A 15 1.87 32.33 16.28
N HIS A 16 2.45 31.13 16.34
CA HIS A 16 3.45 30.79 17.36
C HIS A 16 4.78 30.27 16.80
N HIS A 17 4.88 29.96 15.49
CA HIS A 17 6.06 29.40 14.83
C HIS A 17 6.60 28.07 15.40
N GLN A 18 5.80 27.33 16.18
CA GLN A 18 6.22 26.07 16.82
C GLN A 18 5.75 24.84 16.04
N HIS A 19 6.13 24.74 14.77
CA HIS A 19 5.89 23.53 13.97
C HIS A 19 7.14 23.09 13.22
N VAL A 20 7.33 21.78 13.18
CA VAL A 20 8.43 21.11 12.50
C VAL A 20 7.90 20.26 11.34
N PRO A 21 8.71 20.03 10.30
CA PRO A 21 8.33 19.10 9.25
C PRO A 21 8.23 17.67 9.76
N THR A 22 7.42 16.86 9.09
CA THR A 22 7.27 15.43 9.39
C THR A 22 6.92 14.63 8.14
N TRP A 23 6.89 13.31 8.25
CA TRP A 23 6.29 12.41 7.28
C TRP A 23 5.03 11.78 7.84
N ASN A 24 3.99 11.70 7.01
CA ASN A 24 2.83 10.85 7.23
C ASN A 24 2.99 9.56 6.42
N TYR A 25 2.62 8.43 7.01
CA TYR A 25 2.73 7.11 6.38
C TYR A 25 1.79 6.10 7.02
N GLN A 26 1.47 5.08 6.22
CA GLN A 26 0.70 3.90 6.60
C GLN A 26 1.53 2.67 6.20
N VAL A 27 1.84 1.81 7.16
CA VAL A 27 2.61 0.60 6.92
C VAL A 27 2.05 -0.58 7.71
N VAL A 28 2.17 -1.78 7.14
CA VAL A 28 1.89 -3.04 7.81
C VAL A 28 3.17 -3.85 7.85
N HIS A 29 3.61 -4.22 9.04
CA HIS A 29 4.69 -5.18 9.25
C HIS A 29 4.09 -6.55 9.49
N VAL A 30 4.44 -7.51 8.64
CA VAL A 30 4.02 -8.91 8.76
C VAL A 30 5.21 -9.73 9.23
N LYS A 31 5.05 -10.45 10.33
CA LYS A 31 6.02 -11.48 10.77
C LYS A 31 5.40 -12.85 10.60
N GLY A 32 6.23 -13.81 10.22
CA GLY A 32 5.80 -15.18 10.00
C GLY A 32 6.95 -16.09 9.65
N LYS A 33 6.65 -17.39 9.62
CA LYS A 33 7.57 -18.39 9.09
C LYS A 33 7.44 -18.43 7.58
N ILE A 34 8.58 -18.55 6.89
CA ILE A 34 8.62 -18.64 5.43
C ILE A 34 8.75 -20.10 5.04
N TYR A 35 7.92 -20.54 4.10
CA TYR A 35 7.98 -21.84 3.45
C TYR A 35 8.22 -21.64 1.95
N PHE A 36 9.05 -22.51 1.39
CA PHE A 36 9.38 -22.51 -0.03
C PHE A 36 8.81 -23.76 -0.69
N SER A 37 8.27 -23.63 -1.89
CA SER A 37 7.81 -24.76 -2.69
C SER A 37 8.14 -24.59 -4.17
N GLN A 38 8.59 -25.66 -4.79
CA GLN A 38 8.76 -25.79 -6.24
C GLN A 38 7.74 -26.78 -6.84
N ASP A 39 6.74 -27.19 -6.04
CA ASP A 39 5.67 -28.07 -6.52
C ASP A 39 4.88 -27.37 -7.63
N GLU A 40 4.82 -28.03 -8.80
CA GLU A 40 4.22 -27.46 -10.00
C GLU A 40 2.73 -27.13 -9.80
N LYS A 41 2.00 -27.97 -9.06
CA LYS A 41 0.58 -27.76 -8.78
C LYS A 41 0.36 -26.54 -7.89
N VAL A 42 1.18 -26.36 -6.86
CA VAL A 42 1.18 -25.17 -5.99
C VAL A 42 1.46 -23.92 -6.81
N LEU A 43 2.53 -23.93 -7.63
CA LEU A 43 2.90 -22.79 -8.45
C LEU A 43 1.80 -22.41 -9.46
N ARG A 44 1.23 -23.39 -10.17
CA ARG A 44 0.10 -23.17 -11.08
C ARG A 44 -1.10 -22.56 -10.38
N GLY A 45 -1.41 -23.02 -9.16
CA GLY A 45 -2.50 -22.45 -8.35
C GLY A 45 -2.27 -20.98 -7.99
N ILE A 46 -1.05 -20.63 -7.57
CA ILE A 46 -0.66 -19.26 -7.24
C ILE A 46 -0.76 -18.38 -8.49
N LEU A 47 -0.13 -18.79 -9.60
CA LEU A 47 -0.14 -18.04 -10.85
C LEU A 47 -1.56 -17.86 -11.39
N ALA A 48 -2.38 -18.92 -11.42
CA ALA A 48 -3.77 -18.81 -11.89
C ALA A 48 -4.59 -17.79 -11.08
N ARG A 49 -4.35 -17.68 -9.77
CA ARG A 49 -5.00 -16.67 -8.92
C ARG A 49 -4.48 -15.27 -9.23
N LEU A 50 -3.17 -15.09 -9.35
CA LEU A 50 -2.57 -13.79 -9.69
C LEU A 50 -3.00 -13.31 -11.08
N THR A 51 -2.94 -14.18 -12.10
CA THR A 51 -3.42 -13.91 -13.45
C THR A 51 -4.88 -13.45 -13.42
N ARG A 52 -5.76 -14.18 -12.73
CA ARG A 52 -7.17 -13.77 -12.59
C ARG A 52 -7.33 -12.39 -11.97
N THR A 53 -6.57 -12.07 -10.93
CA THR A 53 -6.65 -10.77 -10.25
C THR A 53 -6.16 -9.63 -11.14
N HIS A 54 -5.04 -9.80 -11.83
CA HIS A 54 -4.42 -8.73 -12.62
C HIS A 54 -5.03 -8.57 -14.02
N GLU A 55 -5.53 -9.65 -14.62
CA GLU A 55 -6.17 -9.61 -15.94
C GLU A 55 -7.67 -9.23 -15.87
N ALA A 56 -8.28 -9.17 -14.68
CA ALA A 56 -9.72 -8.97 -14.50
C ALA A 56 -10.28 -7.69 -15.15
N LYS A 57 -9.45 -6.66 -15.32
CA LYS A 57 -9.84 -5.36 -15.88
C LYS A 57 -9.46 -5.18 -17.34
N GLN A 58 -8.82 -6.16 -17.96
CA GLN A 58 -8.42 -6.08 -19.37
C GLN A 58 -9.64 -6.36 -20.26
N ASP A 59 -9.73 -5.65 -21.39
CA ASP A 59 -10.78 -5.90 -22.38
C ASP A 59 -10.71 -7.33 -22.94
N LYS A 60 -9.50 -7.89 -23.01
CA LYS A 60 -9.21 -9.27 -23.41
C LYS A 60 -8.28 -9.93 -22.39
N PRO A 61 -8.83 -10.51 -21.30
CA PRO A 61 -8.04 -11.12 -20.25
C PRO A 61 -7.24 -12.31 -20.76
N TRP A 62 -5.93 -12.32 -20.53
CA TRP A 62 -5.08 -13.48 -20.82
C TRP A 62 -5.33 -14.60 -19.79
N LYS A 63 -5.28 -15.86 -20.26
CA LYS A 63 -5.39 -17.06 -19.43
C LYS A 63 -4.14 -17.91 -19.57
N MET A 64 -3.79 -18.63 -18.50
CA MET A 64 -2.69 -19.60 -18.53
C MET A 64 -2.82 -20.66 -19.63
N SER A 65 -4.04 -20.98 -20.06
CA SER A 65 -4.33 -21.90 -21.17
C SER A 65 -4.07 -21.31 -22.56
N ASP A 66 -3.84 -20.00 -22.66
CA ASP A 66 -3.57 -19.32 -23.93
C ASP A 66 -2.10 -19.48 -24.35
N ALA A 67 -1.25 -20.00 -23.45
CA ALA A 67 0.12 -20.39 -23.74
C ALA A 67 0.26 -21.93 -23.82
N PRO A 68 1.22 -22.45 -24.62
CA PRO A 68 1.51 -23.88 -24.67
C PRO A 68 1.84 -24.47 -23.30
N SER A 69 1.36 -25.68 -23.02
CA SER A 69 1.57 -26.37 -21.74
C SER A 69 3.04 -26.56 -21.41
N GLU A 70 3.85 -26.88 -22.41
CA GLU A 70 5.29 -27.14 -22.29
C GLU A 70 6.04 -25.84 -21.97
N TYR A 71 5.63 -24.73 -22.60
CA TYR A 71 6.18 -23.41 -22.33
C TYR A 71 5.90 -22.97 -20.89
N ILE A 72 4.66 -23.12 -20.42
CA ILE A 72 4.32 -22.83 -19.03
C ILE A 72 5.10 -23.75 -18.07
N ALA A 73 5.23 -25.04 -18.38
CA ALA A 73 5.99 -25.97 -17.55
C ALA A 73 7.48 -25.60 -17.50
N GLU A 74 8.03 -24.99 -18.55
CA GLU A 74 9.39 -24.46 -18.56
C GLU A 74 9.56 -23.23 -17.68
N GLU A 75 8.68 -22.23 -17.82
CA GLU A 75 8.72 -21.02 -16.99
C GLU A 75 8.57 -21.33 -15.50
N LEU A 76 7.76 -22.33 -15.16
CA LEU A 76 7.58 -22.78 -13.77
C LEU A 76 8.87 -23.27 -13.12
N ARG A 77 9.85 -23.79 -13.89
CA ARG A 77 11.14 -24.23 -13.35
C ARG A 77 12.05 -23.08 -12.89
N HIS A 78 11.76 -21.86 -13.35
CA HIS A 78 12.58 -20.67 -13.05
C HIS A 78 12.08 -19.89 -11.83
N ILE A 79 11.02 -20.35 -11.17
CA ILE A 79 10.41 -19.66 -10.02
C ILE A 79 10.27 -20.57 -8.80
N VAL A 80 10.11 -19.95 -7.64
CA VAL A 80 9.82 -20.63 -6.36
C VAL A 80 8.63 -19.95 -5.70
N ALA A 81 7.71 -20.74 -5.16
CA ALA A 81 6.63 -20.23 -4.34
C ALA A 81 7.18 -19.87 -2.97
N VAL A 82 6.83 -18.68 -2.47
CA VAL A 82 7.13 -18.24 -1.12
C VAL A 82 5.81 -18.06 -0.38
N GLU A 83 5.61 -18.85 0.66
CA GLU A 83 4.47 -18.74 1.56
C GLU A 83 4.94 -18.18 2.90
N ILE A 84 4.26 -17.14 3.40
CA ILE A 84 4.49 -16.60 4.73
C ILE A 84 3.32 -17.04 5.61
N GLN A 85 3.58 -17.98 6.51
CA GLN A 85 2.64 -18.32 7.57
C GLN A 85 2.68 -17.20 8.63
N VAL A 86 1.72 -16.29 8.52
CA VAL A 86 1.63 -15.09 9.36
C VAL A 86 1.43 -15.48 10.81
N SER A 87 2.34 -15.04 11.68
CA SER A 87 2.23 -15.17 13.14
C SER A 87 1.84 -13.86 13.80
N GLU A 88 2.17 -12.72 13.18
CA GLU A 88 1.90 -11.39 13.73
C GLU A 88 1.76 -10.37 12.60
N MET A 89 0.83 -9.44 12.76
CA MET A 89 0.70 -8.25 11.91
C MET A 89 0.61 -7.01 12.78
N ILE A 90 1.46 -6.02 12.49
CA ILE A 90 1.46 -4.73 13.16
C ILE A 90 1.19 -3.65 12.13
N GLY A 91 0.12 -2.89 12.30
CA GLY A 91 -0.13 -1.65 11.56
C GLY A 91 0.48 -0.45 12.28
N GLN A 92 1.16 0.42 11.54
CA GLN A 92 1.60 1.72 12.05
C GLN A 92 1.07 2.85 11.16
N PHE A 93 0.46 3.84 11.82
CA PHE A 93 -0.25 4.95 11.19
C PHE A 93 0.24 6.26 11.80
N LYS A 94 0.90 7.07 10.98
CA LYS A 94 1.20 8.46 11.30
C LYS A 94 0.50 9.32 10.25
N MET A 95 -0.65 9.87 10.61
CA MET A 95 -1.54 10.62 9.71
C MET A 95 -1.91 11.98 10.30
N SER A 96 -1.01 12.56 11.11
CA SER A 96 -1.23 13.84 11.79
C SER A 96 -2.50 13.85 12.67
N GLN A 97 -2.88 12.69 13.21
CA GLN A 97 -4.08 12.47 14.04
C GLN A 97 -4.11 13.24 15.35
N ASN A 98 -2.99 13.86 15.73
CA ASN A 98 -2.80 14.64 16.95
C ASN A 98 -2.75 16.16 16.70
N ARG A 99 -3.11 16.61 15.49
CA ARG A 99 -3.16 18.02 15.14
C ARG A 99 -4.54 18.60 15.39
N ASP A 100 -4.58 19.89 15.69
CA ASP A 100 -5.83 20.64 15.76
C ASP A 100 -6.56 20.58 14.41
N PRO A 101 -7.91 20.62 14.40
CA PRO A 101 -8.68 20.46 13.17
C PRO A 101 -8.29 21.44 12.04
N ILE A 102 -7.94 22.68 12.39
CA ILE A 102 -7.52 23.71 11.42
C ILE A 102 -6.19 23.35 10.74
N ASP A 103 -5.25 22.79 11.49
CA ASP A 103 -3.95 22.36 10.97
C ASP A 103 -4.09 21.08 10.15
N ALA A 104 -4.96 20.16 10.57
CA ALA A 104 -5.29 18.97 9.79
C ALA A 104 -5.91 19.35 8.42
N MET A 105 -6.82 20.31 8.39
CA MET A 105 -7.40 20.82 7.13
C MET A 105 -6.34 21.49 6.25
N GLY A 106 -5.44 22.28 6.83
CA GLY A 106 -4.33 22.88 6.08
C GLY A 106 -3.41 21.83 5.44
N ILE A 107 -3.14 20.72 6.13
CA ILE A 107 -2.43 19.57 5.55
C ILE A 107 -3.20 18.98 4.35
N VAL A 108 -4.51 18.76 4.50
CA VAL A 108 -5.36 18.19 3.44
C VAL A 108 -5.29 19.08 2.19
N GLU A 109 -5.51 20.38 2.34
CA GLU A 109 -5.44 21.33 1.22
C GLU A 109 -4.05 21.35 0.57
N GLY A 110 -2.98 21.39 1.37
CA GLY A 110 -1.61 21.37 0.87
C GLY A 110 -1.29 20.10 0.08
N LEU A 111 -1.78 18.95 0.53
CA LEU A 111 -1.61 17.67 -0.17
C LEU A 111 -2.44 17.60 -1.45
N GLU A 112 -3.67 18.10 -1.44
CA GLU A 112 -4.52 18.17 -2.64
C GLU A 112 -3.92 19.06 -3.72
N GLN A 113 -3.37 20.23 -3.35
CA GLN A 113 -2.66 21.13 -4.27
C GLN A 113 -1.41 20.49 -4.89
N GLN A 114 -0.75 19.58 -4.16
CA GLN A 114 0.36 18.79 -4.69
C GLN A 114 -0.08 17.54 -5.46
N GLY A 115 -1.39 17.32 -5.64
CA GLY A 115 -1.95 16.15 -6.32
C GLY A 115 -1.90 14.85 -5.50
N ASN A 116 -1.54 14.90 -4.22
CA ASN A 116 -1.48 13.73 -3.35
C ASN A 116 -2.84 13.43 -2.69
N ILE A 117 -3.83 13.13 -3.54
CA ILE A 117 -5.24 12.96 -3.15
C ILE A 117 -5.43 11.80 -2.17
N GLU A 118 -4.72 10.69 -2.36
CA GLU A 118 -4.84 9.51 -1.50
C GLU A 118 -4.37 9.81 -0.06
N LEU A 119 -3.25 10.54 0.09
CA LEU A 119 -2.77 10.93 1.42
C LEU A 119 -3.67 11.97 2.07
N ALA A 120 -4.19 12.93 1.29
CA ALA A 120 -5.14 13.93 1.79
C ALA A 120 -6.40 13.27 2.37
N GLN A 121 -6.97 12.28 1.65
CA GLN A 121 -8.11 11.49 2.13
C GLN A 121 -7.76 10.69 3.40
N ALA A 122 -6.57 10.08 3.44
CA ALA A 122 -6.13 9.32 4.62
C ALA A 122 -5.99 10.20 5.87
N VAL A 123 -5.43 11.41 5.73
CA VAL A 123 -5.36 12.40 6.82
C VAL A 123 -6.77 12.79 7.26
N LYS A 124 -7.64 13.15 6.32
CA LYS A 124 -9.03 13.56 6.61
C LYS A 124 -9.81 12.49 7.38
N HIS A 125 -9.72 11.22 7.00
CA HIS A 125 -10.36 10.13 7.72
C HIS A 125 -9.77 9.91 9.12
N SER A 126 -8.46 10.04 9.26
CA SER A 126 -7.77 9.82 10.54
C SER A 126 -8.08 10.89 11.57
N THR A 127 -8.38 12.12 11.16
CA THR A 127 -8.71 13.23 12.07
C THR A 127 -10.19 13.34 12.41
N GLN A 128 -11.07 12.62 11.71
CA GLN A 128 -12.50 12.54 11.99
C GLN A 128 -12.89 11.39 12.93
N SER A 129 -11.95 10.48 13.21
CA SER A 129 -12.18 9.25 13.98
C SER A 129 -11.76 9.36 15.45
N ASN A 130 -11.38 10.56 15.93
CA ASN A 130 -11.11 10.93 17.33
C ASN A 130 -12.13 11.96 17.79
#